data_AF-A0A822HC52-F1
#
_entry.id   AF-A0A822HC52-F1
#
_cell.length_a   1.000
_cell.length_b   1.000
_cell.length_c   1.000
_cell.angle_alpha   90.00
_cell.angle_beta   90.00
_cell.angle_gamma   90.00
#
_symmetry.space_group_name_H-M   'P 1'
#
loop_
_entity.id
_entity.type
_entity.pdbx_description
1 polymer ?
#
loop_
_entity_poly.entity_id
_entity_poly.type
_entity_poly.pdbx_seq_one_letter_code
_entity_poly.pdbx_strand_id
1 'polypeptide(L)'
;FYGSSGKTNKQLNIEGFTPTHDQHETLMYFEPYSGTPLRAHHRLQLNIEVIIDPMKESESESDLEPTGREGVKRLVPILWIDQEVNVNHATMSKLRMVHLALRHGQTFIIILAIVIIIVIIIIIEVVARRMAKNETNERADSPESDAFLKN
;
A
#
# COMPACT_ATOMS: atom_id res chain seq x y z
N PHE A 1 21.23 -19.06 -4.45
CA PHE A 1 22.14 -18.59 -3.38
C PHE A 1 22.52 -17.12 -3.51
N TYR A 2 21.62 -16.28 -4.01
CA TYR A 2 21.84 -14.84 -4.04
C TYR A 2 21.79 -14.29 -2.60
N GLY A 3 22.70 -13.38 -2.25
CA GLY A 3 22.79 -12.79 -0.90
C GLY A 3 23.49 -13.66 0.16
N SER A 4 23.99 -14.86 -0.15
CA SER A 4 24.76 -15.67 0.80
C SER A 4 26.21 -15.20 0.95
N SER A 5 26.79 -15.36 2.14
CA SER A 5 28.19 -15.03 2.40
C SER A 5 29.13 -16.00 1.67
N GLY A 6 30.25 -15.49 1.16
CA GLY A 6 31.29 -16.32 0.54
C GLY A 6 31.86 -17.40 1.47
N LYS A 7 31.81 -17.19 2.80
CA LYS A 7 32.20 -18.21 3.79
C LYS A 7 31.22 -19.40 3.79
N THR A 8 29.92 -19.10 3.76
CA THR A 8 28.84 -20.10 3.72
C THR A 8 28.92 -20.93 2.44
N ASN A 9 29.17 -20.29 1.29
CA ASN A 9 29.26 -20.99 0.01
C ASN A 9 30.42 -22.00 -0.03
N LYS A 10 31.57 -21.63 0.57
CA LYS A 10 32.73 -22.53 0.70
C LYS A 10 32.47 -23.68 1.67
N GLN A 11 31.89 -23.39 2.83
CA GLN A 11 31.62 -24.41 3.85
C GLN A 11 30.61 -25.46 3.39
N LEU A 12 29.63 -25.06 2.58
CA LEU A 12 28.55 -25.90 2.11
C LEU A 12 28.77 -26.45 0.69
N ASN A 13 29.99 -26.29 0.17
CA ASN A 13 30.43 -26.82 -1.11
C ASN A 13 29.47 -26.47 -2.27
N ILE A 14 29.05 -25.20 -2.32
CA ILE A 14 28.11 -24.67 -3.31
C ILE A 14 28.92 -24.26 -4.55
N GLU A 15 28.93 -25.11 -5.56
CA GLU A 15 29.62 -24.89 -6.83
C GLU A 15 28.64 -24.95 -8.02
N GLY A 16 28.94 -24.21 -9.09
CA GLY A 16 28.15 -24.25 -10.34
C GLY A 16 26.90 -23.35 -10.38
N PHE A 17 26.59 -22.61 -9.31
CA PHE A 17 25.48 -21.65 -9.29
C PHE A 17 25.95 -20.23 -9.58
N THR A 18 25.29 -19.56 -10.53
CA THR A 18 25.56 -18.16 -10.93
C THR A 18 24.36 -17.27 -10.62
N PRO A 19 24.13 -16.91 -9.34
CA PRO A 19 23.02 -16.04 -8.98
C PRO A 19 23.24 -14.64 -9.56
N THR A 20 22.28 -14.17 -10.34
CA THR A 20 22.21 -12.81 -10.88
C THR A 20 21.21 -11.98 -10.09
N HIS A 21 21.46 -10.67 -9.99
CA HIS A 21 20.62 -9.71 -9.30
C HIS A 21 19.17 -9.74 -9.83
N ASP A 22 19.00 -9.55 -11.13
CA ASP A 22 17.69 -9.42 -11.78
C ASP A 22 16.79 -10.65 -11.60
N GLN A 23 17.37 -11.85 -11.49
CA GLN A 23 16.64 -13.12 -11.42
C GLN A 23 16.46 -13.66 -10.01
N HIS A 24 17.20 -13.16 -9.01
CA HIS A 24 17.21 -13.74 -7.67
C HIS A 24 17.02 -12.74 -6.54
N GLU A 25 16.93 -11.45 -6.85
CA GLU A 25 16.53 -10.45 -5.86
C GLU A 25 15.03 -10.54 -5.58
N THR A 26 14.67 -10.28 -4.31
CA THR A 26 13.30 -10.06 -3.85
C THR A 26 13.06 -8.56 -3.77
N LEU A 27 12.09 -8.06 -4.54
CA LEU A 27 11.77 -6.64 -4.67
C LEU A 27 10.34 -6.37 -4.24
N MET A 28 10.13 -5.35 -3.41
CA MET A 28 8.80 -4.92 -3.00
C MET A 28 8.66 -3.41 -3.17
N TYR A 29 7.64 -2.99 -3.92
CA TYR A 29 7.28 -1.60 -4.14
C TYR A 29 6.04 -1.27 -3.34
N PHE A 30 6.14 -0.27 -2.47
CA PHE A 30 5.05 0.20 -1.62
C PHE A 30 4.60 1.59 -2.05
N GLU A 31 3.30 1.85 -1.92
CA GLU A 31 2.77 3.21 -1.95
C GLU A 31 3.19 3.92 -0.66
N PRO A 32 3.86 5.09 -0.72
CA PRO A 32 4.55 5.69 0.41
C PRO A 32 3.62 6.28 1.49
N TYR A 33 2.36 6.57 1.18
CA TYR A 33 1.41 7.18 2.11
C TYR A 33 0.53 6.15 2.83
N SER A 34 0.14 5.06 2.15
CA SER A 34 -0.73 4.01 2.66
C SER A 34 0.02 2.72 3.02
N GLY A 35 1.30 2.60 2.63
CA GLY A 35 2.09 1.38 2.82
C GLY A 35 1.55 0.18 2.03
N THR A 36 0.67 0.40 1.05
CA THR A 36 0.05 -0.68 0.29
C THR A 36 1.05 -1.22 -0.74
N PRO A 37 1.28 -2.55 -0.81
CA PRO A 37 2.17 -3.12 -1.82
C PRO A 37 1.56 -2.96 -3.22
N LEU A 38 2.27 -2.27 -4.11
CA LEU A 38 1.88 -2.07 -5.51
C LEU A 38 2.38 -3.20 -6.40
N ARG A 39 3.59 -3.67 -6.13
CA ARG A 39 4.22 -4.79 -6.80
C ARG A 39 5.16 -5.49 -5.82
N ALA A 40 5.07 -6.80 -5.71
CA ALA A 40 6.01 -7.60 -4.94
C ALA A 40 6.47 -8.78 -5.78
N HIS A 41 7.78 -8.96 -5.87
CA HIS A 41 8.43 -10.16 -6.39
C HIS A 41 9.14 -10.82 -5.21
N HIS A 42 8.58 -11.92 -4.73
CA HIS A 42 9.12 -12.67 -3.61
C HIS A 42 9.68 -14.00 -4.10
N ARG A 43 10.99 -14.17 -3.96
CA ARG A 43 11.70 -15.37 -4.42
C ARG A 43 12.31 -16.10 -3.23
N LEU A 44 11.97 -17.38 -3.09
CA LEU A 44 12.45 -18.24 -2.01
C LEU A 44 13.12 -19.49 -2.58
N GLN A 45 14.27 -19.87 -2.03
CA GLN A 45 14.96 -21.12 -2.36
C GLN A 45 15.00 -22.02 -1.14
N LEU A 46 14.41 -23.22 -1.24
CA LEU A 46 14.46 -24.25 -0.21
C LEU A 46 15.65 -25.17 -0.46
N ASN A 47 16.46 -25.35 0.57
CA ASN A 47 17.68 -26.14 0.51
C ASN A 47 17.75 -27.13 1.67
N ILE A 48 18.36 -28.28 1.43
CA ILE A 48 18.70 -29.26 2.48
C ILE A 48 20.21 -29.41 2.58
N GLU A 49 20.73 -29.47 3.80
CA GLU A 49 22.11 -29.86 4.07
C GLU A 49 22.16 -31.39 4.07
N VAL A 50 22.98 -31.96 3.18
CA VAL A 50 23.18 -33.40 3.05
C VAL A 50 24.65 -33.68 3.32
N ILE A 51 24.93 -34.71 4.11
CA ILE A 51 26.28 -35.23 4.29
C ILE A 51 26.41 -36.42 3.34
N ILE A 52 27.28 -36.29 2.35
CA ILE A 52 27.53 -37.34 1.36
C ILE A 52 28.81 -38.07 1.79
N ASP A 53 28.66 -39.29 2.28
CA ASP A 53 29.79 -40.18 2.51
C ASP A 53 30.23 -40.76 1.16
N PRO A 54 31.49 -40.58 0.73
CA PRO A 54 31.98 -41.27 -0.45
C PRO A 54 31.89 -42.78 -0.23
N MET A 55 30.99 -43.45 -0.95
CA MET A 55 30.90 -44.91 -0.96
C MET A 55 32.15 -45.50 -1.62
N LYS A 56 32.59 -46.64 -1.11
CA LYS A 56 33.65 -47.41 -1.75
C LYS A 56 33.00 -48.17 -2.91
N GLU A 57 33.49 -47.96 -4.12
CA GLU A 57 33.05 -48.73 -5.28
C GLU A 57 33.55 -50.17 -5.10
N SER A 58 32.64 -51.07 -4.73
CA SER A 58 32.87 -52.51 -4.59
C SER A 58 32.33 -53.20 -5.84
N GLU A 59 33.07 -54.16 -6.40
CA GLU A 59 32.64 -54.96 -7.56
C GLU A 59 31.41 -55.84 -7.26
N SER A 60 31.02 -55.97 -5.98
CA SER A 60 29.84 -56.73 -5.53
C SER A 60 28.78 -55.80 -4.96
N GLU A 61 27.59 -55.85 -5.55
CA GLU A 61 26.38 -55.07 -5.23
C GLU A 61 25.91 -55.21 -3.77
N SER A 62 26.44 -56.19 -3.03
CA SER A 62 26.06 -56.54 -1.67
C SER A 62 26.81 -55.79 -0.56
N ASP A 63 27.99 -55.21 -0.83
CA ASP A 63 28.87 -54.65 0.19
C ASP A 63 29.25 -53.19 -0.12
N LEU A 64 28.27 -52.30 -0.01
CA LEU A 64 28.52 -50.85 0.00
C LEU A 64 28.96 -50.45 1.42
N GLU A 65 30.27 -50.51 1.68
CA GLU A 65 30.84 -50.03 2.95
C GLU A 65 31.22 -48.53 2.87
N PRO A 66 30.98 -47.74 3.94
CA PRO A 66 31.49 -46.38 4.05
C PRO A 66 33.01 -46.36 3.96
N THR A 67 33.60 -45.40 3.23
CA THR A 67 35.08 -45.38 3.03
C THR A 67 35.87 -44.95 4.27
N GLY A 68 35.21 -44.66 5.39
CA GLY A 68 35.85 -44.12 6.59
C GLY A 68 36.40 -42.71 6.41
N ARG A 69 36.04 -42.03 5.33
CA ARG A 69 36.35 -40.62 5.08
C ARG A 69 35.27 -39.74 5.71
N GLU A 70 35.65 -38.55 6.16
CA GLU A 70 34.65 -37.58 6.62
C GLU A 70 33.68 -37.24 5.48
N GLY A 71 32.39 -37.45 5.71
CA GLY A 71 31.35 -37.14 4.73
C GLY A 71 31.37 -35.66 4.36
N VAL A 72 31.25 -35.37 3.07
CA VAL A 72 31.29 -34.00 2.56
C VAL A 72 29.91 -33.38 2.74
N LYS A 73 29.85 -32.28 3.49
CA LYS A 73 28.65 -31.45 3.61
C LYS A 73 28.37 -30.73 2.31
N ARG A 74 27.17 -30.91 1.76
CA ARG A 74 26.71 -30.21 0.57
C ARG A 74 25.30 -29.67 0.78
N LEU A 75 25.07 -28.44 0.35
CA LEU A 75 23.74 -27.86 0.34
C LEU A 75 23.08 -28.11 -1.03
N VAL A 76 22.01 -28.88 -1.03
CA VAL A 76 21.30 -29.28 -2.25
C VAL A 76 20.00 -28.47 -2.36
N PRO A 77 19.80 -27.71 -3.46
CA PRO A 77 18.53 -27.03 -3.71
C PRO A 77 17.46 -28.05 -4.07
N ILE A 78 16.31 -27.98 -3.41
CA ILE A 78 15.16 -28.81 -3.74
C ILE A 78 14.22 -28.06 -4.66
N LEU A 79 13.85 -26.84 -4.26
CA LEU A 79 12.79 -26.06 -4.89
C LEU A 79 13.12 -24.58 -4.84
N TRP A 80 12.78 -23.88 -5.92
CA TRP A 80 12.71 -22.44 -5.98
C TRP A 80 11.25 -22.04 -6.23
N ILE A 81 10.76 -21.07 -5.45
CA ILE A 81 9.40 -20.53 -5.55
C ILE A 81 9.53 -19.07 -5.94
N ASP A 82 8.89 -18.69 -7.04
CA ASP A 82 8.73 -17.29 -7.46
C ASP A 82 7.26 -16.88 -7.29
N GLN A 83 7.03 -15.90 -6.42
CA GLN A 83 5.72 -15.33 -6.17
C GLN A 83 5.72 -13.87 -6.62
N GLU A 84 5.03 -13.62 -7.73
CA GLU A 84 4.76 -12.27 -8.21
C GLU A 84 3.34 -11.86 -7.79
N VAL A 85 3.25 -10.73 -7.09
CA VAL A 85 1.99 -10.03 -6.83
C VAL A 85 2.03 -8.73 -7.61
N ASN A 86 1.22 -8.66 -8.65
CA ASN A 86 1.06 -7.47 -9.46
C ASN A 86 -0.37 -6.94 -9.29
N VAL A 87 -0.50 -5.74 -8.73
CA VAL A 87 -1.81 -5.13 -8.52
C VAL A 87 -2.38 -4.71 -9.87
N ASN A 88 -3.51 -5.32 -10.25
CA ASN A 88 -4.19 -5.01 -11.49
C ASN A 88 -4.51 -3.50 -11.60
N HIS A 89 -4.44 -2.93 -12.80
CA HIS A 89 -4.72 -1.53 -13.09
C HIS A 89 -6.09 -1.06 -12.56
N ALA A 90 -7.11 -1.93 -12.55
CA ALA A 90 -8.42 -1.63 -11.99
C ALA A 90 -8.40 -1.47 -10.45
N THR A 91 -7.50 -2.15 -9.75
CA THR A 91 -7.31 -2.01 -8.31
C THR A 91 -6.44 -0.79 -8.02
N MET A 92 -5.44 -0.49 -8.86
CA MET A 92 -4.62 0.72 -8.76
C MET A 92 -5.46 1.99 -8.91
N SER A 93 -6.42 2.03 -9.85
CA SER A 93 -7.30 3.18 -10.05
C SER A 93 -8.22 3.42 -8.86
N LYS A 94 -8.74 2.35 -8.24
CA LYS A 94 -9.50 2.43 -6.98
C LYS A 94 -8.64 2.94 -5.83
N LEU A 95 -7.43 2.42 -5.65
CA LEU A 95 -6.48 2.90 -4.64
C LEU A 95 -6.17 4.38 -4.83
N ARG A 96 -5.97 4.82 -6.07
CA ARG A 96 -5.75 6.24 -6.40
C ARG A 96 -6.98 7.10 -6.06
N MET A 97 -8.19 6.61 -6.33
CA MET A 97 -9.42 7.32 -5.94
C MET A 97 -9.59 7.41 -4.42
N VAL A 98 -9.33 6.32 -3.70
CA VAL A 98 -9.39 6.31 -2.23
C VAL A 98 -8.35 7.27 -1.65
N HIS A 99 -7.12 7.25 -2.15
CA HIS A 99 -6.08 8.20 -1.75
C HIS A 99 -6.51 9.66 -2.02
N LEU A 100 -7.03 9.93 -3.22
CA LEU A 100 -7.50 11.27 -3.56
C LEU A 100 -8.66 11.72 -2.66
N ALA A 101 -9.60 10.82 -2.37
CA ALA A 101 -10.72 11.07 -1.47
C ALA A 101 -10.26 11.33 -0.03
N LEU A 102 -9.28 10.58 0.48
CA LEU A 102 -8.73 10.83 1.83
C LEU A 102 -7.95 12.15 1.89
N ARG A 103 -7.13 12.44 0.88
CA ARG A 103 -6.27 13.64 0.84
C ARG A 103 -7.08 14.92 0.63
N HIS A 104 -8.02 14.91 -0.32
CA HIS A 104 -8.77 16.10 -0.70
C HIS A 104 -10.19 16.15 -0.13
N GLY A 105 -10.72 15.03 0.37
CA GLY A 105 -12.05 14.98 0.97
C GLY A 105 -12.15 15.85 2.22
N GLN A 106 -11.13 15.85 3.08
CA GLN A 106 -11.11 16.74 4.26
C GLN A 106 -11.14 18.21 3.85
N THR A 107 -10.31 18.63 2.89
CA THR A 107 -10.32 20.00 2.37
C THR A 107 -11.66 20.36 1.74
N PHE A 108 -12.28 19.44 1.01
CA PHE A 108 -13.58 19.65 0.39
C PHE A 108 -14.70 19.82 1.42
N ILE A 109 -14.74 18.99 2.46
CA ILE A 109 -15.73 19.08 3.54
C ILE A 109 -15.60 20.43 4.28
N ILE A 110 -14.36 20.88 4.56
CA ILE A 110 -14.12 22.17 5.22
C ILE A 110 -14.62 23.33 4.35
N ILE A 111 -14.30 23.34 3.05
CA ILE A 111 -14.75 24.37 2.12
C ILE A 111 -16.28 24.38 2.04
N LEU A 112 -16.90 23.20 1.92
CA LEU A 112 -18.35 23.06 1.86
C LEU A 112 -19.03 23.62 3.13
N ALA A 113 -18.48 23.32 4.30
CA ALA A 113 -18.99 23.84 5.57
C ALA A 113 -18.92 25.37 5.64
N ILE A 114 -17.79 25.96 5.19
CA ILE A 114 -17.63 27.42 5.14
C ILE A 114 -18.66 28.06 4.19
N VAL A 115 -18.88 27.47 3.01
CA VAL A 115 -19.88 27.96 2.05
C VAL A 115 -21.29 27.91 2.65
N ILE A 116 -21.64 26.82 3.33
CA ILE A 116 -22.95 26.70 4.00
C ILE A 116 -23.13 27.78 5.08
N ILE A 117 -22.09 28.04 5.88
CA ILE A 117 -22.13 29.10 6.91
C ILE A 117 -22.36 30.48 6.26
N ILE A 118 -21.66 30.79 5.17
CA ILE A 118 -21.82 32.07 4.45
C ILE A 118 -23.26 32.20 3.90
N VAL A 119 -23.81 31.13 3.33
CA VAL A 119 -25.20 31.12 2.83
C VAL A 119 -26.19 31.38 3.96
N ILE A 120 -25.99 30.77 5.13
CA ILE A 120 -26.85 31.01 6.31
C ILE A 120 -26.80 32.48 6.74
N ILE A 121 -25.60 33.07 6.81
CA ILE A 121 -25.44 34.49 7.17
C ILE A 121 -26.18 35.39 6.18
N ILE A 122 -26.04 35.15 4.87
CA ILE A 122 -26.74 35.91 3.83
C ILE A 122 -28.26 35.79 3.97
N ILE A 123 -28.78 34.59 4.23
CA ILE A 123 -30.22 34.37 4.43
C ILE A 123 -30.71 35.17 5.63
N ILE A 124 -30.02 35.10 6.77
CA ILE A 124 -30.37 35.85 7.98
C ILE A 124 -30.41 37.35 7.69
N GLU A 125 -29.40 37.87 6.98
CA GLU A 125 -29.32 39.30 6.68
C GLU A 125 -30.42 39.76 5.71
N VAL A 126 -30.76 38.94 4.71
CA VAL A 126 -31.88 39.22 3.79
C VAL A 126 -33.22 39.22 4.54
N VAL A 127 -33.42 38.28 5.47
CA VAL A 127 -34.65 38.22 6.28
C VAL A 127 -34.74 39.42 7.22
N ALA A 128 -33.66 39.78 7.91
CA ALA A 128 -33.63 40.94 8.80
C ALA A 128 -33.94 42.25 8.04
N ARG A 129 -33.36 42.44 6.85
CA ARG A 129 -33.65 43.60 5.97
C ARG A 129 -35.11 43.62 5.51
N ARG A 130 -35.70 42.46 5.22
CA ARG A 130 -37.14 42.37 4.86
C ARG A 130 -38.05 42.70 6.03
N MET A 131 -37.75 42.24 7.25
CA MET A 131 -38.54 42.56 8.44
C MET A 131 -38.52 44.07 8.74
N ALA A 132 -37.35 44.71 8.72
CA ALA A 132 -37.23 46.15 8.94
C ALA A 132 -38.01 46.98 7.89
N LYS A 133 -38.05 46.52 6.63
CA LYS A 133 -38.81 47.19 5.58
C LYS A 133 -40.32 47.01 5.77
N ASN A 134 -40.77 45.83 6.20
CA ASN A 134 -42.19 45.55 6.44
C ASN A 134 -42.74 46.39 7.60
N GLU A 135 -42.01 46.52 8.71
CA GLU A 135 -42.43 47.35 9.85
C GLU A 135 -42.54 48.84 9.47
N THR A 136 -41.66 49.33 8.58
CA THR A 136 -41.71 50.71 8.09
C THR A 136 -42.92 50.92 7.18
N ASN A 137 -43.27 49.93 6.36
CA ASN A 137 -44.42 49.99 5.46
C ASN A 137 -45.76 49.90 6.22
N GLU A 138 -45.84 49.09 7.27
CA GLU A 138 -47.02 49.01 8.15
C GLU A 138 -47.25 50.30 8.95
N ARG A 139 -46.18 50.99 9.38
CA ARG A 139 -46.32 52.31 10.02
C ARG A 139 -46.76 53.41 9.05
N ALA A 140 -46.38 53.32 7.78
CA ALA A 140 -46.78 54.28 6.75
C ALA A 140 -48.23 54.09 6.28
N ASP A 141 -48.80 52.88 6.46
CA ASP A 141 -50.20 52.54 6.14
C ASP A 141 -51.13 52.61 7.37
N SER A 142 -50.62 53.11 8.51
CA SER A 142 -51.41 53.29 9.73
C SER A 142 -52.37 54.48 9.60
N PRO A 143 -53.65 54.35 10.00
CA PRO A 143 -54.68 55.38 9.86
C PRO A 143 -54.39 56.69 10.60
N GLU A 144 -53.40 56.75 11.50
CA GLU A 144 -52.94 57.99 12.13
C GLU A 144 -52.14 58.90 11.17
N SER A 145 -51.46 58.33 10.17
CA SER A 145 -50.65 59.11 9.22
C SER A 145 -51.51 59.87 8.20
N ASP A 146 -52.63 59.28 7.77
CA ASP A 146 -53.62 59.90 6.89
C ASP A 146 -54.41 61.03 7.56
N ALA A 147 -54.52 61.00 8.90
CA ALA A 147 -55.18 62.06 9.67
C ALA A 147 -54.34 63.34 9.75
N PHE A 148 -53.00 63.24 9.69
CA PHE A 148 -52.09 64.39 9.72
C PHE A 148 -51.99 65.13 8.38
N LEU A 149 -52.31 64.48 7.25
CA LEU A 149 -52.23 65.08 5.92
C LEU A 149 -53.52 65.82 5.49
N LYS A 150 -54.59 65.77 6.30
CA LYS A 150 -55.90 66.36 5.99
C LYS A 150 -56.24 67.64 6.76
N ASN A 151 -55.33 68.18 7.56
CA ASN A 151 -55.49 69.47 8.26
C ASN A 151 -54.54 70.54 7.74
#